data_AF-A0A416FC53-F1
#
_entry.id   AF-A0A416FC53-F1
#
_cell.length_a   1.000
_cell.length_b   1.000
_cell.length_c   1.000
_cell.angle_alpha   90.00
_cell.angle_beta   90.00
_cell.angle_gamma   90.00
#
_symmetry.space_group_name_H-M   'P 1'
#
loop_
_entity.id
_entity.type
_entity.pdbx_description
1 polymer ?
#
loop_
_entity_poly.entity_id
_entity_poly.type
_entity_poly.pdbx_seq_one_letter_code
_entity_poly.pdbx_strand_id
1 'polypeptide(L)' 'MFTVTFDKAFSAVPTITFTLRTNGDIFLSQVDNISTTGFTGYIRNSFPSAKPVSDVSLCYIAMC' A
#
# COMPACT_ATOMS: atom_id res chain seq x y z
N MET A 1 0.52 9.12 -2.27
CA MET A 1 0.39 8.00 -3.24
C MET A 1 1.73 7.29 -3.30
N PHE A 2 1.75 5.98 -3.52
CA PHE A 2 2.97 5.19 -3.61
C PHE A 2 2.86 4.16 -4.75
N THR A 3 4.00 3.66 -5.20
CA THR A 3 4.13 2.63 -6.24
C THR A 3 5.06 1.54 -5.73
N VAL A 4 4.68 0.29 -5.92
CA VAL A 4 5.48 -0.89 -5.60
C VAL A 4 5.71 -1.67 -6.89
N THR A 5 6.98 -1.98 -7.16
CA THR A 5 7.40 -2.86 -8.25
C THR A 5 7.90 -4.16 -7.63
N PHE A 6 7.46 -5.31 -8.17
CA PHE A 6 7.95 -6.61 -7.72
C PHE A 6 9.33 -6.90 -8.31
N ASP A 7 10.19 -7.55 -7.53
CA ASP A 7 11.53 -7.97 -8.00
C ASP A 7 11.45 -8.92 -9.21
N LYS A 8 10.35 -9.67 -9.31
CA LYS A 8 10.04 -10.55 -10.43
C LYS A 8 8.56 -10.47 -10.77
N ALA A 9 8.24 -10.49 -12.05
CA ALA A 9 6.85 -10.55 -12.50
C ALA A 9 6.20 -11.90 -12.15
N PHE A 10 4.95 -11.84 -11.68
CA PHE A 10 4.10 -13.00 -11.50
C PHE A 10 3.56 -13.52 -12.84
N SER A 11 3.24 -14.82 -12.92
CA SER A 11 2.61 -15.43 -14.10
C SER A 11 1.14 -15.05 -14.27
N ALA A 12 0.48 -14.61 -13.19
CA ALA A 12 -0.89 -14.10 -13.15
C ALA A 12 -0.97 -12.92 -12.17
N VAL A 13 -2.06 -12.15 -12.21
CA VAL A 13 -2.25 -11.03 -11.27
C VAL A 13 -2.36 -11.59 -9.84
N PRO A 14 -1.46 -11.22 -8.90
CA PRO A 14 -1.46 -11.77 -7.55
C PRO A 14 -2.56 -11.15 -6.67
N THR A 15 -2.91 -11.85 -5.60
CA THR A 15 -3.65 -11.26 -4.48
C THR A 15 -2.68 -10.52 -3.57
N ILE A 16 -3.03 -9.29 -3.19
CA ILE A 16 -2.23 -8.46 -2.28
C ILE A 16 -2.89 -8.39 -0.91
N THR A 17 -2.15 -8.83 0.12
CA THR A 17 -2.47 -8.55 1.52
C THR A 17 -1.45 -7.56 2.05
N PHE A 18 -1.89 -6.53 2.76
CA PHE A 18 -0.97 -5.55 3.33
C PHE A 18 -1.36 -5.19 4.76
N THR A 19 -0.38 -4.68 5.50
CA THR A 19 -0.53 -4.18 6.86
C THR A 19 0.20 -2.86 6.94
N LEU A 20 -0.46 -1.87 7.54
CA LEU A 20 0.17 -0.62 7.90
C LEU A 20 0.67 -0.69 9.33
N ARG A 21 1.92 -0.31 9.54
CA ARG A 21 2.47 -0.01 10.86
C ARG A 21 2.48 1.50 11.03
N THR A 22 1.79 1.97 12.06
CA THR A 22 1.61 3.39 12.40
C THR A 22 1.98 3.60 13.87
N ASN A 23 2.21 4.86 14.26
CA ASN A 23 2.49 5.22 15.66
C ASN A 23 1.23 5.40 16.51
N GLY A 24 0.15 4.68 16.19
CA GLY A 24 -1.17 4.82 16.85
C GLY A 24 -2.14 5.75 16.12
N ASP A 25 -1.68 6.43 15.07
CA ASP A 25 -2.53 7.24 14.20
C ASP A 25 -3.39 6.37 13.27
N ILE A 26 -4.56 6.90 12.93
CA ILE A 26 -5.54 6.27 12.03
C ILE A 26 -5.41 6.87 10.64
N PHE A 27 -5.07 6.03 9.67
CA PHE A 27 -5.00 6.39 8.26
C PHE A 27 -6.01 5.60 7.43
N LEU A 28 -6.44 6.20 6.32
CA LEU A 28 -7.11 5.49 5.23
C LEU A 28 -6.06 5.02 4.24
N SER A 29 -6.19 3.77 3.80
CA SER A 29 -5.26 3.19 2.83
C SER A 29 -5.95 2.24 1.88
N GLN A 30 -5.45 2.23 0.66
CA GLN A 30 -5.95 1.39 -0.41
C GLN A 30 -4.81 0.98 -1.33
N VAL A 31 -4.92 -0.24 -1.84
CA VAL A 31 -4.11 -0.76 -2.95
C VAL A 31 -4.98 -0.75 -4.20
N ASP A 32 -4.40 -0.26 -5.29
CA ASP A 32 -5.06 -0.04 -6.58
C ASP A 32 -4.15 -0.49 -7.74
N ASN A 33 -4.75 -0.75 -8.91
CA ASN A 33 -4.05 -1.09 -10.15
C ASN A 33 -3.04 -2.25 -9.98
N ILE A 34 -3.47 -3.35 -9.35
CA ILE A 34 -2.64 -4.54 -9.18
C ILE A 34 -2.41 -5.19 -10.54
N SER A 35 -1.15 -5.43 -10.88
CA SER A 35 -0.71 -6.09 -12.10
C SER A 35 0.27 -7.23 -11.79
N THR A 36 0.75 -7.91 -12.82
CA THR A 36 1.79 -8.94 -12.67
C THR A 36 3.16 -8.38 -12.27
N THR A 37 3.39 -7.07 -12.43
CA THR A 37 4.70 -6.44 -12.21
C THR A 37 4.73 -5.51 -10.99
N GLY A 38 3.57 -5.20 -10.42
CA GLY A 38 3.50 -4.31 -9.27
C GLY A 38 2.09 -3.86 -8.94
N PHE A 39 2.00 -2.83 -8.12
CA PHE A 39 0.75 -2.17 -7.78
C PHE A 39 0.98 -0.71 -7.38
N THR A 40 -0.10 0.06 -7.35
CA THR A 40 -0.12 1.43 -6.82
C THR A 40 -0.99 1.48 -5.57
N GLY A 41 -0.94 2.58 -4.83
CA GLY A 41 -1.88 2.78 -3.75
C GLY A 41 -1.73 4.15 -3.12
N TYR A 42 -2.52 4.38 -2.08
CA TYR A 42 -2.42 5.58 -1.27
C TYR A 42 -2.55 5.29 0.21
N ILE A 43 -1.95 6.18 0.99
CA ILE A 43 -2.15 6.33 2.43
C ILE A 43 -2.46 7.81 2.61
N ARG A 44 -3.56 8.10 3.29
CA ARG A 44 -3.96 9.48 3.61
C ARG A 44 -4.56 9.54 5.00
N ASN A 45 -4.53 10.73 5.60
CA ASN A 45 -5.30 10.95 6.81
C ASN A 45 -6.80 10.85 6.52
N SER A 46 -7.53 10.30 7.48
CA SER A 46 -8.99 10.28 7.47
C SER A 46 -9.57 11.70 7.56
N PHE A 47 -8.83 12.64 8.16
CA PHE A 47 -9.23 14.01 8.38
C PHE A 47 -8.47 14.98 7.44
N PRO A 48 -9.16 15.81 6.65
CA PRO A 48 -8.52 16.72 5.69
C PRO A 48 -7.59 17.77 6.30
N SER A 49 -7.83 18.15 7.56
CA SER A 49 -7.02 19.13 8.30
C SER A 49 -5.84 18.51 9.05
N ALA A 50 -5.69 17.18 9.02
CA ALA A 50 -4.61 16.50 9.72
C ALA A 50 -3.26 16.78 9.06
N LYS A 51 -2.21 16.66 9.87
CA LYS A 51 -0.82 16.81 9.41
C LYS A 51 -0.51 15.84 8.27
N PRO A 52 0.43 16.15 7.37
CA PRO A 52 0.86 15.22 6.34
C PRO A 52 1.23 13.84 6.90
N VAL A 53 1.02 12.79 6.11
CA VAL A 53 1.36 11.41 6.51
C VAL A 53 2.87 11.30 6.72
N SER A 54 3.29 10.97 7.94
CA SER A 54 4.68 10.65 8.30
C SER A 54 4.72 9.37 9.14
N ASP A 55 5.89 8.75 9.25
CA ASP A 55 6.14 7.62 10.15
C ASP A 55 5.22 6.40 9.95
N VAL A 56 4.83 6.15 8.69
CA VAL A 56 4.04 4.98 8.30
C VAL A 56 4.89 4.03 7.48
N SER A 57 4.85 2.75 7.82
CA SER A 57 5.46 1.67 7.03
C SER A 57 4.38 0.75 6.48
N LEU A 58 4.45 0.45 5.18
CA LEU A 58 3.59 -0.53 4.52
C LEU A 58 4.36 -1.84 4.35
N CYS A 59 3.84 -2.91 4.97
CA CYS A 59 4.31 -4.27 4.75
C CYS A 59 3.28 -5.00 3.89
N TYR A 60 3.70 -5.76 2.89
CA TYR A 60 2.79 -6.47 2.00
C TYR A 60 3.27 -7.89 1.69
N ILE A 61 2.31 -8.72 1.30
CA ILE A 61 2.52 -10.06 0.74
C ILE A 61 1.76 -10.11 -0.59
N ALA A 62 2.44 -10.53 -1.64
CA ALA A 62 1.87 -10.80 -2.96
C ALA A 62 1.95 -12.31 -3.22
N MET A 63 0.82 -12.95 -3.51
CA MET A 63 0.73 -14.40 -3.73
C MET A 63 -0.20 -14.75 -4.89
N CYS A 64 0.11 -15.84 -5.58
CA CYS A 64 -0.70 -16.47 -6.64
C CYS A 64 -1.05 -17.90 -6.25
#